data_AF-A0A6N9SNV3-F1
#
_entry.id   AF-A0A6N9SNV3-F1
#
_cell.length_a   1.000
_cell.length_b   1.000
_cell.length_c   1.000
_cell.angle_alpha   90.00
_cell.angle_beta   90.00
_cell.angle_gamma   90.00
#
_symmetry.space_group_name_H-M   'P 1'
#
loop_
_entity.id
_entity.type
_entity.pdbx_description
1 polymer ?
#
loop_
_entity_poly.entity_id
_entity_poly.type
_entity_poly.pdbx_seq_one_letter_code
_entity_poly.pdbx_strand_id
1 'polypeptide(L)'
;WRCLISATVTVCFLVLTSLLVYGTEAWMAWAQALLRAHQELGQAGLEHLLKVTSYYSWVRQWGGSQTGAEMVQGGMAGMVAWCLWKVWRSPVARSSKYALLILGSLMVSPYVLQYDLTWLAVWGVWWGRGLVGKSQPVEKTLMVMVWVVPALTYVTTHRNWTLPIAQRSLMAAFWWVWRRSQETSLPNG
;
A
#
# COMPACT_ATOMS: atom_id res chain seq x y z
N TRP A 1 -21.03 -7.33 -4.72
CA TRP A 1 -22.15 -6.81 -3.91
C TRP A 1 -22.36 -7.58 -2.62
N ARG A 2 -22.60 -8.91 -2.61
CA ARG A 2 -22.77 -9.70 -1.36
C ARG A 2 -21.65 -9.53 -0.34
N CYS A 3 -20.39 -9.58 -0.79
CA CYS A 3 -19.22 -9.35 0.08
C CYS A 3 -19.22 -7.94 0.69
N LEU A 4 -19.53 -6.90 -0.10
CA LEU A 4 -19.61 -5.52 0.39
C LEU A 4 -20.72 -5.35 1.43
N ILE A 5 -21.91 -5.90 1.17
CA ILE A 5 -23.02 -5.84 2.13
C ILE A 5 -22.64 -6.54 3.43
N SER A 6 -22.05 -7.74 3.36
CA SER A 6 -21.61 -8.47 4.55
C SER A 6 -20.56 -7.68 5.35
N ALA A 7 -19.57 -7.10 4.67
CA ALA A 7 -18.57 -6.25 5.29
C ALA A 7 -19.21 -5.01 5.95
N THR A 8 -20.13 -4.32 5.26
CA THR A 8 -20.86 -3.18 5.82
C THR A 8 -21.67 -3.55 7.05
N VAL A 9 -22.45 -4.63 7.00
CA VAL A 9 -23.25 -5.11 8.14
C VAL A 9 -22.34 -5.45 9.33
N THR A 10 -21.24 -6.16 9.08
CA THR A 10 -20.27 -6.52 10.12
C THR A 10 -19.65 -5.26 10.75
N VAL A 11 -19.24 -4.29 9.92
CA VAL A 11 -18.68 -3.01 10.41
C VAL A 11 -19.72 -2.25 11.23
N CYS A 12 -20.95 -2.10 10.76
CA CYS A 12 -22.01 -1.44 11.50
C CYS A 12 -22.27 -2.12 12.85
N PHE A 13 -22.33 -3.47 12.87
CA PHE A 13 -22.48 -4.24 14.09
C PHE A 13 -21.35 -3.98 15.09
N LEU A 14 -20.10 -4.01 14.64
CA LEU A 14 -18.93 -3.72 15.48
C LEU A 14 -18.92 -2.27 15.98
N VAL A 15 -19.28 -1.31 15.14
CA VAL A 15 -19.38 0.11 15.52
C VAL A 15 -20.45 0.31 16.59
N LEU A 16 -21.65 -0.25 16.40
CA LEU A 16 -22.73 -0.16 17.38
C LEU A 16 -22.35 -0.85 18.70
N THR A 17 -21.73 -2.02 18.63
CA THR A 17 -21.25 -2.74 19.82
C THR A 17 -20.20 -1.92 20.57
N SER A 18 -19.25 -1.32 19.85
CA SER A 18 -18.23 -0.44 20.41
C SER A 18 -18.85 0.79 21.07
N LEU A 19 -19.84 1.43 20.43
CA LEU A 19 -20.58 2.56 21.01
C LEU A 19 -21.32 2.17 22.30
N LEU A 20 -21.93 0.98 22.34
CA LEU A 20 -22.63 0.50 23.53
C LEU A 20 -21.68 0.19 24.69
N VAL A 21 -20.48 -0.34 24.41
CA VAL A 21 -19.50 -0.73 25.42
C VAL A 21 -18.66 0.44 25.92
N TYR A 22 -18.22 1.34 25.02
CA TYR A 22 -17.26 2.40 25.32
C TYR A 22 -17.86 3.81 25.30
N GLY A 23 -19.10 3.97 24.86
CA GLY A 23 -19.77 5.27 24.74
C GLY A 23 -19.29 6.12 23.57
N THR A 24 -19.91 7.29 23.41
CA THR A 24 -19.60 8.26 22.35
C THR A 24 -18.31 9.04 22.61
N GLU A 25 -17.91 9.20 23.87
CA GLU A 25 -16.69 9.92 24.25
C GLU A 25 -15.43 9.25 23.69
N ALA A 26 -15.36 7.92 23.74
CA ALA A 26 -14.27 7.16 23.15
C ALA A 26 -14.17 7.39 21.63
N TRP A 27 -15.30 7.48 20.94
CA TRP A 27 -15.36 7.78 19.51
C TRP A 27 -14.90 9.21 19.19
N MET A 28 -15.31 10.20 19.99
CA MET A 28 -14.84 11.57 19.86
C MET A 28 -13.33 11.69 20.09
N ALA A 29 -12.82 11.04 21.14
CA ALA A 29 -11.39 10.99 21.43
C ALA A 29 -10.59 10.31 20.31
N TRP A 30 -11.11 9.21 19.75
CA TRP A 30 -10.52 8.53 18.59
C TRP A 30 -10.51 9.40 17.34
N ALA A 31 -11.61 10.09 17.03
CA ALA A 31 -11.67 11.00 15.88
C ALA A 31 -10.69 12.17 16.03
N GLN A 32 -10.56 12.73 17.23
CA GLN A 32 -9.55 13.74 17.55
C GLN A 32 -8.13 13.18 17.44
N ALA A 33 -7.89 11.92 17.84
CA ALA A 33 -6.61 11.26 17.66
C ALA A 33 -6.25 11.06 16.18
N LEU A 34 -7.21 10.72 15.32
CA LEU A 34 -7.00 10.63 13.88
C LEU A 34 -6.58 11.97 13.26
N LEU A 35 -7.26 13.06 13.64
CA LEU A 35 -6.92 14.40 13.18
C LEU A 35 -5.53 14.83 13.66
N ARG A 36 -5.21 14.54 14.93
CA ARG A 36 -3.87 14.81 15.51
C ARG A 36 -2.77 14.01 14.81
N ALA A 37 -3.00 12.74 14.47
CA ALA A 37 -1.99 11.92 13.80
C ALA A 37 -1.49 12.53 12.48
N HIS A 38 -2.38 13.19 11.71
CA HIS A 38 -1.96 13.91 10.52
C HIS A 38 -1.12 15.16 10.84
N GLN A 39 -1.53 15.94 11.85
CA GLN A 39 -0.80 17.13 12.31
C GLN A 39 0.59 16.76 12.85
N GLU A 40 0.66 15.71 13.66
CA GLU A 40 1.90 15.15 14.20
C GLU A 40 2.83 14.68 13.08
N LEU A 41 2.29 14.00 12.06
CA LEU A 41 3.07 13.62 10.87
C LEU A 41 3.51 14.86 10.05
N GLY A 42 2.71 15.92 10.04
CA GLY A 42 3.04 17.22 9.44
C GLY A 42 4.23 17.91 10.12
N GLN A 43 4.31 17.78 11.45
CA GLN A 43 5.35 18.37 12.30
C GLN A 43 6.48 17.39 12.65
N ALA A 44 6.40 16.16 12.15
CA ALA A 44 7.32 15.09 12.49
C ALA A 44 8.77 15.44 12.12
N GLY A 45 9.67 15.19 13.08
CA GLY A 45 11.11 15.20 12.84
C GLY A 45 11.56 14.02 11.97
N LEU A 46 12.79 14.09 11.48
CA LEU A 46 13.37 13.10 10.58
C LEU A 46 13.32 11.67 11.13
N GLU A 47 13.56 11.48 12.43
CA GLU A 47 13.53 10.16 13.07
C GLU A 47 12.16 9.48 12.96
N HIS A 48 11.07 10.24 13.15
CA HIS A 48 9.72 9.70 12.99
C HIS A 48 9.40 9.44 11.52
N LEU A 49 9.78 10.36 10.63
CA LEU A 49 9.59 10.18 9.18
C LEU A 49 10.32 8.94 8.65
N LEU A 50 11.52 8.62 9.14
CA LEU A 50 12.26 7.42 8.75
C LEU A 50 11.53 6.11 9.10
N LYS A 51 10.61 6.12 10.07
CA LYS A 51 9.77 4.96 10.44
C LYS A 51 8.55 4.80 9.53
N VAL A 52 8.10 5.90 8.93
CA VAL A 52 7.00 5.95 7.98
C VAL A 52 7.51 5.75 6.56
N THR A 53 7.12 4.66 5.92
CA THR A 53 7.60 4.21 4.61
C THR A 53 6.65 4.60 3.46
N SER A 54 5.98 5.75 3.57
CA SER A 54 5.06 6.29 2.56
C SER A 54 5.76 7.21 1.55
N TYR A 55 5.08 7.54 0.45
CA TYR A 55 5.58 8.53 -0.52
C TYR A 55 5.56 9.95 0.05
N TYR A 56 4.57 10.27 0.89
CA TYR A 56 4.55 11.49 1.70
C TYR A 56 5.83 11.62 2.53
N SER A 57 6.15 10.60 3.33
CA SER A 57 7.31 10.64 4.22
C SER A 57 8.61 10.78 3.45
N TRP A 58 8.73 10.09 2.31
CA TRP A 58 9.90 10.21 1.46
C TRP A 58 10.16 11.65 1.00
N VAL A 59 9.13 12.35 0.52
CA VAL A 59 9.27 13.76 0.11
C VAL A 59 9.69 14.64 1.29
N ARG A 60 9.11 14.41 2.48
CA ARG A 60 9.47 15.15 3.70
C ARG A 60 10.90 14.88 4.17
N GLN A 61 11.38 13.64 4.08
CA GLN A 61 12.76 13.26 4.43
C GLN A 61 13.81 13.97 3.58
N TRP A 62 13.45 14.36 2.35
CA TRP A 62 14.31 15.12 1.45
C TRP A 62 14.11 16.64 1.53
N GLY A 63 13.45 17.12 2.59
CA GLY A 63 13.22 18.54 2.82
C GLY A 63 12.07 19.15 2.01
N GLY A 64 11.25 18.32 1.36
CA GLY A 64 10.05 18.79 0.66
C GLY A 64 9.02 19.38 1.63
N SER A 65 8.23 20.34 1.14
CA SER A 65 7.14 20.95 1.92
C SER A 65 6.03 19.95 2.23
N GLN A 66 5.23 20.24 3.26
CA GLN A 66 4.06 19.43 3.60
C GLN A 66 3.10 19.31 2.41
N THR A 67 2.75 20.44 1.79
CA THR A 67 1.87 20.47 0.62
C THR A 67 2.45 19.69 -0.56
N GLY A 68 3.76 19.77 -0.80
CA GLY A 68 4.41 18.99 -1.86
C GLY A 68 4.31 17.48 -1.59
N ALA A 69 4.51 17.06 -0.34
CA ALA A 69 4.37 15.67 0.07
C ALA A 69 2.93 15.15 -0.05
N GLU A 70 1.93 15.97 0.30
CA GLU A 70 0.50 15.67 0.12
C GLU A 70 0.14 15.53 -1.36
N MET A 71 0.65 16.42 -2.21
CA MET A 71 0.43 16.34 -3.66
C MET A 71 1.02 15.06 -4.26
N VAL A 72 2.24 14.69 -3.87
CA VAL A 72 2.86 13.43 -4.32
C VAL A 72 2.07 12.22 -3.86
N GLN A 73 1.65 12.19 -2.59
CA GLN A 73 0.83 11.10 -2.05
C GLN A 73 -0.54 11.01 -2.75
N GLY A 74 -1.21 12.15 -2.95
CA GLY A 74 -2.49 12.23 -3.67
C GLY A 74 -2.36 11.80 -5.13
N GLY A 75 -1.29 12.21 -5.81
CA GLY A 75 -0.96 11.77 -7.17
C GLY A 75 -0.73 10.25 -7.24
N MET A 76 -0.01 9.70 -6.27
CA MET A 76 0.17 8.25 -6.14
C MET A 76 -1.16 7.51 -5.99
N ALA A 77 -2.02 8.01 -5.10
CA ALA A 77 -3.34 7.43 -4.87
C ALA A 77 -4.22 7.49 -6.14
N GLY A 78 -4.21 8.62 -6.85
CA GLY A 78 -4.91 8.77 -8.13
C GLY A 78 -4.41 7.81 -9.20
N MET A 79 -3.08 7.66 -9.34
CA MET A 79 -2.47 6.71 -10.27
C MET A 79 -2.89 5.26 -9.96
N VAL A 80 -2.79 4.84 -8.69
CA VAL A 80 -3.18 3.50 -8.26
C VAL A 80 -4.67 3.26 -8.51
N ALA A 81 -5.53 4.22 -8.17
CA ALA A 81 -6.98 4.11 -8.37
C ALA A 81 -7.33 3.96 -9.86
N TRP A 82 -6.72 4.78 -10.72
CA TRP A 82 -6.93 4.71 -12.17
C TRP A 82 -6.48 3.37 -12.75
N CYS A 83 -5.30 2.90 -12.33
CA CYS A 83 -4.82 1.58 -12.69
C CYS A 83 -5.83 0.50 -12.26
N LEU A 84 -6.13 0.40 -10.96
CA LEU A 84 -7.06 -0.63 -10.48
C LEU A 84 -8.42 -0.59 -11.18
N TRP A 85 -8.96 0.61 -11.45
CA TRP A 85 -10.18 0.78 -12.24
C TRP A 85 -10.05 0.14 -13.63
N LYS A 86 -8.98 0.44 -14.37
CA LYS A 86 -8.73 -0.12 -15.71
C LYS A 86 -8.60 -1.65 -15.68
N VAL A 87 -7.80 -2.21 -14.77
CA VAL A 87 -7.62 -3.67 -14.69
C VAL A 87 -8.89 -4.36 -14.20
N TRP A 88 -9.70 -3.75 -13.33
CA TRP A 88 -10.94 -4.38 -12.89
C TRP A 88 -11.94 -4.56 -14.02
N ARG A 89 -11.96 -3.63 -14.99
CA ARG A 89 -12.82 -3.69 -16.17
C ARG A 89 -12.27 -4.56 -17.30
N SER A 90 -11.05 -5.08 -17.20
CA SER A 90 -10.43 -5.92 -18.23
C SER A 90 -10.55 -7.43 -17.90
N PRO A 91 -10.33 -8.34 -18.88
CA PRO A 91 -10.39 -9.78 -18.67
C PRO A 91 -9.16 -10.37 -17.95
N VAL A 92 -8.33 -9.53 -17.31
CA VAL A 92 -7.15 -9.95 -16.56
C VAL A 92 -7.49 -10.95 -15.46
N ALA A 93 -6.59 -11.91 -15.23
CA ALA A 93 -6.74 -12.94 -14.19
C ALA A 93 -6.95 -12.34 -12.79
N ARG A 94 -7.80 -12.98 -11.98
CA ARG A 94 -8.10 -12.53 -10.60
C ARG A 94 -6.86 -12.47 -9.69
N SER A 95 -5.86 -13.32 -9.92
CA SER A 95 -4.58 -13.31 -9.21
C SER A 95 -3.84 -11.98 -9.38
N SER A 96 -3.61 -11.55 -10.62
CA SER A 96 -2.95 -10.28 -10.95
C SER A 96 -3.75 -9.09 -10.42
N LYS A 97 -5.07 -9.20 -10.52
CA LYS A 97 -6.01 -8.25 -9.92
C LYS A 97 -5.69 -8.07 -8.42
N TYR A 98 -5.79 -9.12 -7.63
CA TYR A 98 -5.57 -9.05 -6.18
C TYR A 98 -4.13 -8.65 -5.82
N ALA A 99 -3.13 -9.09 -6.58
CA ALA A 99 -1.75 -8.66 -6.40
C ALA A 99 -1.60 -7.13 -6.55
N LEU A 100 -2.19 -6.53 -7.57
CA LEU A 100 -2.20 -5.08 -7.75
C LEU A 100 -2.94 -4.36 -6.63
N LEU A 101 -4.07 -4.91 -6.17
CA LEU A 101 -4.83 -4.31 -5.08
C LEU A 101 -4.00 -4.24 -3.78
N ILE A 102 -3.25 -5.31 -3.48
CA ILE A 102 -2.40 -5.39 -2.29
C ILE A 102 -1.28 -4.35 -2.37
N LEU A 103 -0.51 -4.34 -3.46
CA LEU A 103 0.56 -3.35 -3.65
C LEU A 103 0.00 -1.92 -3.63
N GLY A 104 -1.14 -1.69 -4.31
CA GLY A 104 -1.81 -0.41 -4.33
C GLY A 104 -2.21 0.07 -2.93
N SER A 105 -2.71 -0.82 -2.08
CA SER A 105 -3.10 -0.47 -0.71
C SER A 105 -1.92 0.05 0.13
N LEU A 106 -0.73 -0.53 -0.05
CA LEU A 106 0.53 -0.08 0.56
C LEU A 106 1.07 1.21 -0.05
N MET A 107 0.65 1.61 -1.25
CA MET A 107 1.12 2.84 -1.90
C MET A 107 0.23 4.05 -1.59
N VAL A 108 -1.06 3.82 -1.33
CA VAL A 108 -2.08 4.87 -1.14
C VAL A 108 -2.04 5.49 0.25
N SER A 109 -1.64 4.74 1.28
CA SER A 109 -1.64 5.25 2.65
C SER A 109 -0.42 6.15 2.94
N PRO A 110 -0.61 7.37 3.47
CA PRO A 110 0.49 8.21 3.96
C PRO A 110 1.13 7.70 5.25
N TYR A 111 0.53 6.71 5.90
CA TYR A 111 0.89 6.22 7.24
C TYR A 111 1.47 4.80 7.23
N VAL A 112 1.93 4.31 6.07
CA VAL A 112 2.48 2.96 5.94
C VAL A 112 3.74 2.87 6.79
N LEU A 113 3.76 1.90 7.70
CA LEU A 113 4.89 1.60 8.56
C LEU A 113 5.62 0.36 8.06
N GLN A 114 6.82 0.13 8.59
CA GLN A 114 7.65 -1.01 8.17
C GLN A 114 6.94 -2.37 8.34
N TYR A 115 6.11 -2.53 9.38
CA TYR A 115 5.38 -3.78 9.59
C TYR A 115 4.29 -4.00 8.55
N ASP A 116 3.74 -2.93 7.94
CA ASP A 116 2.74 -3.07 6.89
C ASP A 116 3.36 -3.74 5.65
N LEU A 117 4.67 -3.60 5.42
CA LEU A 117 5.35 -4.26 4.31
C LEU A 117 5.32 -5.80 4.41
N THR A 118 4.95 -6.38 5.56
CA THR A 118 4.67 -7.82 5.65
C THR A 118 3.52 -8.27 4.73
N TRP A 119 2.64 -7.34 4.30
CA TRP A 119 1.64 -7.60 3.27
C TRP A 119 2.23 -8.03 1.92
N LEU A 120 3.52 -7.79 1.68
CA LEU A 120 4.23 -8.31 0.50
C LEU A 120 4.21 -9.85 0.44
N ALA A 121 4.05 -10.55 1.57
CA ALA A 121 3.88 -12.01 1.59
C ALA A 121 2.63 -12.42 0.82
N VAL A 122 1.53 -11.76 1.13
CA VAL A 122 0.21 -12.04 0.57
C VAL A 122 0.16 -11.62 -0.90
N TRP A 123 0.83 -10.51 -1.25
CA TRP A 123 1.08 -10.16 -2.64
C TRP A 123 1.79 -11.31 -3.38
N GLY A 124 2.88 -11.82 -2.82
CA GLY A 124 3.66 -12.91 -3.40
C GLY A 124 2.84 -14.17 -3.62
N VAL A 125 1.95 -14.53 -2.69
CA VAL A 125 1.02 -15.65 -2.84
C VAL A 125 0.08 -15.44 -4.03
N TRP A 126 -0.62 -14.29 -4.10
CA TRP A 126 -1.57 -14.03 -5.18
C TRP A 126 -0.90 -13.95 -6.54
N TRP A 127 0.26 -13.28 -6.59
CA TRP A 127 1.04 -13.17 -7.80
C TRP A 127 1.55 -14.54 -8.26
N GLY A 128 2.16 -15.31 -7.36
CA GLY A 128 2.67 -16.66 -7.65
C GLY A 128 1.60 -17.62 -8.15
N ARG A 129 0.36 -17.55 -7.62
CA ARG A 129 -0.78 -18.33 -8.14
C ARG A 129 -1.10 -18.02 -9.60
N GLY A 130 -0.87 -16.79 -10.05
CA GLY A 130 -1.02 -16.40 -11.46
C GLY A 130 0.09 -16.93 -12.36
N LEU A 131 1.22 -17.34 -11.79
CA LEU A 131 2.41 -17.79 -12.51
C LEU A 131 2.60 -19.31 -12.54
N VAL A 132 1.72 -20.09 -11.90
CA VAL A 132 1.83 -21.56 -11.90
C VAL A 132 1.83 -22.09 -13.34
N GLY A 133 2.90 -22.80 -13.71
CA GLY A 133 3.11 -23.33 -15.05
C GLY A 133 3.56 -22.31 -16.12
N LYS A 134 3.68 -21.02 -15.76
CA LYS A 134 4.04 -19.92 -16.66
C LYS A 134 5.16 -19.01 -16.12
N SER A 135 5.77 -19.41 -14.99
CA SER A 135 6.74 -18.58 -14.27
C SER A 135 8.06 -18.46 -15.03
N GLN A 136 8.54 -17.24 -15.25
CA GLN A 136 9.89 -16.99 -15.73
C GLN A 136 10.87 -16.81 -14.55
N PRO A 137 12.19 -17.11 -14.72
CA PRO A 137 13.18 -16.94 -13.65
C PRO A 137 13.21 -15.53 -13.07
N VAL A 138 13.07 -14.50 -13.91
CA VAL A 138 13.02 -13.09 -13.49
C VAL A 138 11.90 -12.81 -12.48
N GLU A 139 10.78 -13.51 -12.58
CA GLU A 139 9.62 -13.31 -11.70
C GLU A 139 9.90 -13.83 -10.29
N LYS A 140 10.53 -14.99 -10.21
CA LYS A 140 10.95 -15.60 -8.94
C LYS A 140 11.98 -14.71 -8.26
N THR A 141 12.97 -14.22 -9.02
CA THR A 141 13.98 -13.28 -8.51
C THR A 141 13.33 -12.00 -8.01
N LEU A 142 12.39 -11.41 -8.76
CA LEU A 142 11.70 -10.18 -8.35
C LEU A 142 10.87 -10.40 -7.07
N MET A 143 10.19 -11.53 -6.95
CA MET A 143 9.45 -11.88 -5.73
C MET A 143 10.37 -11.97 -4.51
N VAL A 144 11.53 -12.62 -4.66
CA VAL A 144 12.53 -12.70 -3.58
C VAL A 144 13.09 -11.32 -3.24
N MET A 145 13.43 -10.50 -4.25
CA MET A 145 13.92 -9.13 -4.03
C MET A 145 12.90 -8.28 -3.28
N VAL A 146 11.62 -8.33 -3.69
CA VAL A 146 10.53 -7.61 -3.01
C VAL A 146 10.31 -8.13 -1.59
N TRP A 147 10.47 -9.44 -1.36
CA TRP A 147 10.34 -10.04 -0.04
C TRP A 147 11.39 -9.55 0.98
N VAL A 148 12.58 -9.18 0.51
CA VAL A 148 13.67 -8.69 1.36
C VAL A 148 13.54 -7.19 1.69
N VAL A 149 12.63 -6.46 1.02
CA VAL A 149 12.40 -5.02 1.20
C VAL A 149 12.13 -4.59 2.64
N PRO A 150 11.30 -5.29 3.45
CA PRO A 150 11.05 -4.90 4.83
C PRO A 150 12.35 -4.89 5.66
N ALA A 151 13.20 -5.91 5.49
CA ALA A 151 14.48 -6.01 6.19
C ALA A 151 15.46 -4.91 5.74
N LEU A 152 15.54 -4.63 4.43
CA LEU A 152 16.38 -3.55 3.92
C LEU A 152 15.93 -2.19 4.45
N THR A 153 14.62 -1.94 4.45
CA THR A 153 14.03 -0.70 4.94
C THR A 153 14.29 -0.52 6.43
N TYR A 154 14.18 -1.61 7.21
CA TYR A 154 14.57 -1.61 8.62
C TYR A 154 16.03 -1.18 8.80
N VAL A 155 16.96 -1.79 8.07
CA VAL A 155 18.40 -1.44 8.15
C VAL A 155 18.65 0.01 7.78
N THR A 156 18.05 0.52 6.71
CA THR A 156 18.26 1.92 6.29
C THR A 156 17.72 2.92 7.30
N THR A 157 16.55 2.64 7.90
CA THR A 157 15.97 3.46 8.96
C THR A 157 16.88 3.49 10.18
N HIS A 158 17.44 2.35 10.62
CA HIS A 158 18.35 2.30 11.78
C HIS A 158 19.70 2.97 11.52
N ARG A 159 20.11 3.09 10.25
CA ARG A 159 21.32 3.81 9.84
C ARG A 159 21.05 5.28 9.48
N ASN A 160 19.83 5.78 9.70
CA ASN A 160 19.40 7.13 9.32
C ASN A 160 19.62 7.47 7.84
N TRP A 161 19.55 6.47 6.95
CA TRP A 161 19.65 6.66 5.51
C TRP A 161 18.28 6.98 4.92
N THR A 162 18.17 8.12 4.23
CA THR A 162 16.95 8.58 3.57
C THR A 162 16.73 7.92 2.20
N LEU A 163 16.97 6.60 2.11
CA LEU A 163 16.81 5.83 0.88
C LEU A 163 15.37 5.31 0.77
N PRO A 164 14.62 5.65 -0.30
CA PRO A 164 13.23 5.24 -0.48
C PRO A 164 13.13 3.81 -1.03
N ILE A 165 13.73 2.83 -0.36
CA ILE A 165 13.80 1.44 -0.85
C ILE A 165 12.39 0.86 -0.97
N ALA A 166 11.57 0.97 0.08
CA ALA A 166 10.19 0.47 0.08
C ALA A 166 9.37 1.08 -1.05
N GLN A 167 9.37 2.40 -1.17
CA GLN A 167 8.59 3.14 -2.17
C GLN A 167 9.00 2.80 -3.60
N ARG A 168 10.31 2.68 -3.87
CA ARG A 168 10.81 2.29 -5.20
C ARG A 168 10.47 0.84 -5.52
N SER A 169 10.63 -0.07 -4.57
CA SER A 169 10.31 -1.49 -4.76
C SER A 169 8.82 -1.72 -4.96
N LEU A 170 7.95 -1.05 -4.19
CA LEU A 170 6.50 -1.11 -4.36
C LEU A 170 6.09 -0.59 -5.73
N MET A 171 6.62 0.56 -6.16
CA MET A 171 6.36 1.12 -7.49
C MET A 171 6.80 0.16 -8.60
N ALA A 172 8.01 -0.37 -8.50
CA ALA A 172 8.56 -1.29 -9.50
C ALA A 172 7.72 -2.58 -9.60
N ALA A 173 7.37 -3.18 -8.45
CA ALA A 173 6.53 -4.36 -8.40
C ALA A 173 5.13 -4.08 -8.97
N PHE A 174 4.52 -2.95 -8.61
CA PHE A 174 3.20 -2.55 -9.08
C PHE A 174 3.19 -2.35 -10.59
N TRP A 175 4.14 -1.57 -11.10
CA TRP A 175 4.25 -1.29 -12.53
C TRP A 175 4.54 -2.55 -13.35
N TRP A 176 5.39 -3.44 -12.83
CA TRP A 176 5.71 -4.68 -13.51
C TRP A 176 4.52 -5.64 -13.59
N VAL A 177 3.82 -5.86 -12.47
CA VAL A 177 2.58 -6.66 -12.44
C VAL A 177 1.52 -6.04 -13.35
N TRP A 178 1.39 -4.71 -13.31
CA TRP A 178 0.46 -3.96 -14.14
C TRP A 178 0.72 -4.20 -15.62
N ARG A 179 1.94 -3.94 -16.08
CA ARG A 179 2.33 -4.09 -17.48
C ARG A 179 2.11 -5.53 -17.98
N ARG A 180 2.59 -6.51 -17.21
CA ARG A 180 2.43 -7.93 -17.56
C ARG A 180 0.97 -8.34 -17.66
N SER A 181 0.11 -7.79 -16.80
CA SER A 181 -1.32 -8.06 -16.85
C SER A 181 -1.98 -7.52 -18.13
N GLN A 182 -1.49 -6.40 -18.68
CA GLN A 182 -1.98 -5.87 -19.95
C GLN A 182 -1.55 -6.75 -21.13
N GLU A 183 -0.30 -7.22 -21.14
CA GLU A 183 0.23 -8.10 -22.18
C GLU A 183 -0.56 -9.43 -22.28
N THR A 184 -1.03 -9.96 -21.16
CA THR A 184 -1.85 -11.21 -21.15
C THR A 184 -3.31 -10.99 -21.55
N SER A 185 -3.77 -9.74 -21.62
CA SER A 185 -5.16 -9.39 -21.92
C SER A 185 -5.43 -9.09 -23.40
N LEU A 186 -4.38 -8.97 -24.22
CA LEU A 186 -4.49 -8.78 -25.65
C LEU A 186 -4.82 -10.13 -26.32
N PRO A 187 -5.84 -10.22 -27.18
CA PRO A 187 -6.04 -11.39 -28.02
C PRO A 187 -4.78 -11.59 -28.87
N ASN A 188 -4.30 -12.83 -28.98
CA ASN A 188 -3.30 -13.18 -30.00
C ASN A 188 -3.85 -12.71 -31.35
N GLY A 189 -3.17 -11.75 -31.98
CA GLY A 189 -3.48 -11.29 -33.33
C GLY A 189 -3.27 -12.40 -34.35
#